data_AF-A0A2N8TUN4-F1
#
_entry.id   AF-A0A2N8TUN4-F1
#
_cell.length_a   1.000
_cell.length_b   1.000
_cell.length_c   1.000
_cell.angle_alpha   90.00
_cell.angle_beta   90.00
_cell.angle_gamma   90.00
#
_symmetry.space_group_name_H-M   'P 1'
#
loop_
_entity.id
_entity.type
_entity.pdbx_description
1 polymer ?
#
loop_
_entity_poly.entity_id
_entity_poly.type
_entity_poly.pdbx_seq_one_letter_code
_entity_poly.pdbx_strand_id
1 'polypeptide(L)' 'MRTVRDARETRTGRGAKTKDEGPDVPGVWSAYGVLLQYLRKRAGLNQQQLGDVIGYSLEQVASVEQG' A
#
# COMPACT_ATOMS: atom_id res chain seq x y z
N MET A 1 34.39 -21.14 5.12
CA MET A 1 33.55 -19.93 5.00
C MET A 1 33.04 -19.81 3.56
N ARG A 2 31.74 -20.00 3.31
CA ARG A 2 31.08 -19.73 2.02
C ARG A 2 30.07 -18.62 2.27
N THR A 3 30.34 -17.42 1.77
CA THR A 3 29.40 -16.29 1.79
C THR A 3 28.51 -16.39 0.54
N VAL A 4 27.26 -16.78 0.74
CA VAL A 4 26.21 -16.63 -0.28
C VAL A 4 25.47 -15.32 0.01
N ARG A 5 26.00 -14.21 -0.53
CA ARG A 5 25.22 -13.01 -0.82
C ARG A 5 25.04 -12.99 -2.33
N ASP A 6 23.80 -13.17 -2.76
CA ASP A 6 23.09 -12.24 -3.64
C ASP A 6 21.77 -12.89 -4.02
N ALA A 7 20.79 -12.69 -3.13
CA ALA A 7 19.42 -13.07 -3.40
C ALA A 7 18.84 -12.04 -4.38
N ARG A 8 18.85 -12.43 -5.65
CA ARG A 8 17.80 -12.16 -6.64
C ARG A 8 17.38 -10.69 -6.78
N GLU A 9 18.11 -10.04 -7.69
CA GLU A 9 17.70 -8.85 -8.44
C GLU A 9 16.28 -9.02 -9.02
N THR A 10 15.27 -8.50 -8.33
CA THR A 10 13.91 -8.39 -8.86
C THR A 10 13.87 -7.21 -9.83
N ARG A 11 14.11 -7.50 -11.11
CA ARG A 11 13.69 -6.64 -12.22
C ARG A 11 12.17 -6.54 -12.22
N THR A 12 11.64 -5.47 -11.63
CA THR A 12 10.30 -4.98 -11.96
C THR A 12 10.39 -3.50 -12.25
N GLY A 13 10.76 -3.20 -13.50
CA GLY A 13 10.56 -1.88 -14.08
C GLY A 13 9.06 -1.61 -14.18
N ARG A 14 8.54 -0.77 -13.29
CA ARG A 14 7.34 0.03 -13.53
C ARG A 14 7.51 1.31 -12.73
N GLY A 15 7.66 2.42 -13.45
CA GLY A 15 8.04 3.73 -12.92
C GLY A 15 7.30 4.06 -11.64
N ALA A 16 8.06 4.20 -10.56
CA ALA A 16 7.60 4.81 -9.34
C ALA A 16 7.26 6.26 -9.67
N LYS A 17 5.97 6.59 -9.70
CA LYS A 17 5.57 7.98 -9.46
C LYS A 17 5.97 8.25 -8.01
N THR A 18 7.08 8.96 -7.84
CA THR A 18 7.47 9.57 -6.57
C THR A 18 6.35 10.52 -6.16
N LYS A 19 5.47 10.04 -5.28
CA LYS A 19 4.67 10.92 -4.45
C LYS A 19 5.34 10.92 -3.10
N ASP A 20 6.45 11.64 -3.06
CA ASP A 20 7.22 11.92 -1.86
C ASP A 20 6.60 13.18 -1.25
N GLU A 21 5.87 13.02 -0.14
CA GLU A 21 5.44 14.10 0.78
C GLU A 21 4.73 13.52 2.03
N GLY A 22 5.22 12.37 2.51
CA GLY A 22 4.76 11.73 3.75
C GLY A 22 5.94 11.10 4.49
N PRO A 23 5.82 10.80 5.79
CA PRO A 23 6.87 10.09 6.53
C PRO A 23 7.28 8.83 5.77
N ASP A 24 8.57 8.48 5.82
CA ASP A 24 9.17 7.35 5.10
C ASP A 24 8.63 6.02 5.67
N VAL A 25 7.41 5.68 5.27
CA VAL A 25 6.74 4.44 5.63
C VAL A 25 7.39 3.31 4.84
N PRO A 26 7.62 2.13 5.45
CA PRO A 26 8.15 0.98 4.73
C PRO A 26 7.34 0.73 3.46
N GLY A 27 7.98 0.58 2.30
CA GLY A 27 7.26 0.43 1.02
C GLY A 27 6.24 -0.73 0.96
N VAL A 28 6.34 -1.68 1.89
CA VAL A 28 5.33 -2.74 2.09
C VAL A 28 3.97 -2.19 2.56
N TRP A 29 3.94 -1.10 3.34
CA TRP A 29 2.70 -0.44 3.76
C TRP A 29 2.03 0.28 2.60
N SER A 30 2.78 1.03 1.78
CA SER A 30 2.25 1.63 0.55
C SER A 30 1.74 0.57 -0.43
N ALA A 31 2.46 -0.54 -0.59
CA ALA A 31 1.99 -1.66 -1.42
C ALA A 31 0.68 -2.26 -0.90
N TYR A 32 0.54 -2.39 0.42
CA TYR A 32 -0.70 -2.82 1.05
C TYR A 32 -1.85 -1.82 0.81
N GLY A 33 -1.61 -0.52 1.00
CA GLY A 33 -2.61 0.53 0.77
C GLY A 33 -3.14 0.53 -0.67
N VAL A 34 -2.26 0.34 -1.66
CA VAL A 34 -2.63 0.19 -3.08
C VAL A 34 -3.49 -1.05 -3.31
N LEU A 35 -3.12 -2.19 -2.71
CA LEU A 35 -3.88 -3.44 -2.82
C LEU A 35 -5.28 -3.30 -2.20
N LEU A 36 -5.37 -2.74 -1.00
CA LEU A 36 -6.63 -2.52 -0.31
C LEU A 36 -7.55 -1.60 -1.12
N GLN A 37 -7.00 -0.49 -1.64
CA GLN A 37 -7.75 0.43 -2.49
C GLN A 37 -8.28 -0.27 -3.75
N TYR A 38 -7.47 -1.12 -4.39
CA TYR A 38 -7.90 -1.91 -5.54
C TYR A 38 -9.07 -2.84 -5.20
N LEU A 39 -8.97 -3.60 -4.11
CA LEU A 39 -10.01 -4.54 -3.68
C LEU A 39 -11.31 -3.82 -3.29
N ARG A 40 -11.21 -2.70 -2.57
CA ARG A 40 -12.36 -1.86 -2.20
C ARG A 40 -13.11 -1.36 -3.42
N LYS A 41 -12.39 -0.80 -4.40
CA LYS A 41 -12.99 -0.32 -5.66
C LYS A 41 -13.63 -1.46 -6.44
N ARG A 42 -13.00 -2.65 -6.49
CA ARG A 42 -13.55 -3.84 -7.13
C ARG A 42 -14.83 -4.35 -6.45
N ALA A 43 -14.95 -4.16 -5.14
CA ALA A 43 -16.16 -4.45 -4.37
C ALA A 43 -17.25 -3.36 -4.51
N GLY A 44 -17.00 -2.28 -5.26
CA GLY A 44 -17.96 -1.18 -5.44
C GLY A 44 -18.11 -0.27 -4.21
N LEU A 45 -17.18 -0.36 -3.25
CA LEU A 45 -17.23 0.40 -2.01
C LEU A 45 -16.48 1.74 -2.15
N ASN A 46 -17.04 2.80 -1.58
CA ASN A 46 -16.29 4.02 -1.28
C ASN A 46 -15.54 3.89 0.07
N GLN A 47 -14.68 4.85 0.41
CA GLN A 47 -13.85 4.77 1.63
C GLN A 47 -14.68 4.82 2.93
N GLN A 48 -15.75 5.63 2.97
CA GLN A 48 -16.66 5.70 4.12
C GLN A 48 -17.32 4.34 4.36
N GLN A 49 -17.85 3.72 3.31
CA GLN A 49 -18.50 2.40 3.38
C GLN A 49 -17.53 1.30 3.84
N LEU A 50 -16.27 1.36 3.42
CA LEU A 50 -15.25 0.44 3.95
C LEU A 50 -15.02 0.69 5.44
N GLY A 51 -14.92 1.96 5.85
CA GLY A 51 -14.76 2.36 7.25
C GLY A 51 -15.89 1.83 8.13
N ASP A 52 -17.14 2.00 7.69
CA ASP A 52 -18.33 1.52 8.40
C ASP A 52 -18.30 -0.02 8.60
N VAL A 53 -17.77 -0.78 7.63
CA VAL A 53 -17.67 -2.25 7.69
C VAL A 53 -16.58 -2.73 8.65
N ILE A 54 -15.46 -2.00 8.76
CA ILE A 54 -14.30 -2.40 9.58
C ILE A 54 -14.17 -1.63 10.90
N GLY A 55 -15.11 -0.73 11.19
CA GLY A 55 -15.13 0.10 12.40
C GLY A 55 -14.11 1.23 12.40
N TYR A 56 -13.72 1.73 11.22
CA TYR A 56 -12.71 2.78 11.04
C TYR A 56 -13.36 4.07 10.57
N SER A 57 -12.78 5.21 10.95
CA SER A 57 -13.17 6.51 10.37
C SER A 57 -12.69 6.64 8.91
N LEU A 58 -13.30 7.56 8.17
CA LEU A 58 -12.87 7.90 6.81
C LEU A 58 -11.38 8.25 6.73
N GLU A 59 -10.89 9.02 7.71
CA GLU A 59 -9.49 9.46 7.81
C GLU A 59 -8.55 8.29 8.05
N GLN A 60 -8.94 7.34 8.92
CA GLN A 60 -8.19 6.12 9.17
C GLN A 60 -8.09 5.25 7.91
N VAL A 61 -9.19 5.10 7.18
CA VAL A 61 -9.18 4.39 5.88
C VAL A 61 -8.26 5.10 4.87
N ALA A 62 -8.33 6.43 4.80
CA ALA A 62 -7.49 7.21 3.89
C ALA A 62 -6.00 7.10 4.24
N SER A 63 -5.64 7.11 5.52
CA SER A 63 -4.27 6.90 6.00
C SER A 63 -3.74 5.52 5.62
N VAL A 64 -4.53 4.45 5.83
CA VAL A 64 -4.14 3.08 5.45
C VAL A 64 -3.97 2.94 3.93
N GLU A 65 -4.82 3.59 3.12
CA GLU A 65 -4.69 3.55 1.66
C GLU A 65 -3.49 4.34 1.11
N GLN A 66 -2.96 5.31 1.88
CA GLN A 66 -1.75 6.05 1.52
C GLN A 66 -0.46 5.28 1.86
N GLY A 67 -0.56 4.34 2.81
CA GLY A 67 0.58 3.59 3.33
C GLY A 67 1.25 4.32 4.48
#